data_AF-A0AA39C317-F1
#
_entry.id   AF-A0AA39C317-F1
#
_cell.length_a   1.000
_cell.length_b   1.000
_cell.length_c   1.000
_cell.angle_alpha   90.00
_cell.angle_beta   90.00
_cell.angle_gamma   90.00
#
_symmetry.space_group_name_H-M   'P 1'
#
loop_
_entity.id
_entity.type
_entity.pdbx_description
1 polymer ?
#
loop_
_entity_poly.entity_id
_entity_poly.type
_entity_poly.pdbx_seq_one_letter_code
_entity_poly.pdbx_strand_id
1 'polypeptide(L)'
;VGKKVEHSNKWLKVHRNPWNDVLNHWRITFNYRRKSIRNNKGGKVNFLLEEWPILKQPNGFILIESDFDDMKLTENVITKEIWDKFLKNICTIQRYNDRDANAVCLNDWLGLDYLSDDSRFVLQTFLLSHYVPPKGRMLVGKKHLKFSIMECKNSMIIHVT
;
A
#
# COMPACT_ATOMS: atom_id res chain seq x y z
N VAL A 1 1.62 27.73 -4.37
CA VAL A 1 1.49 26.77 -5.49
C VAL A 1 1.74 27.56 -6.78
N GLY A 2 2.51 27.05 -7.73
CA GLY A 2 2.79 27.81 -8.97
C GLY A 2 1.57 27.89 -9.91
N LYS A 3 1.46 28.96 -10.71
CA LYS A 3 0.33 29.20 -11.63
C LYS A 3 0.02 27.99 -12.55
N LYS A 4 1.07 27.33 -13.05
CA LYS A 4 0.98 26.13 -13.91
C LYS A 4 0.31 24.94 -13.20
N VAL A 5 0.64 24.74 -11.92
CA VAL A 5 0.08 23.66 -11.10
C VAL A 5 -1.38 23.92 -10.79
N GLU A 6 -1.74 25.15 -10.45
CA GLU A 6 -3.13 25.53 -10.18
C GLU A 6 -4.01 25.36 -11.43
N HIS A 7 -3.54 25.83 -12.58
CA HIS A 7 -4.23 25.63 -13.86
C HIS A 7 -4.45 24.14 -14.15
N SER A 8 -3.38 23.32 -14.04
CA SER A 8 -3.47 21.88 -14.29
C SER A 8 -4.43 21.17 -13.31
N ASN A 9 -4.45 21.58 -12.04
CA ASN A 9 -5.36 21.02 -11.05
C ASN A 9 -6.83 21.35 -11.38
N LYS A 10 -7.13 22.59 -11.78
CA LYS A 10 -8.47 22.98 -12.24
C LYS A 10 -8.87 22.21 -13.50
N TRP A 11 -7.95 22.04 -14.44
CA TRP A 11 -8.18 21.30 -15.67
C TRP A 11 -8.60 19.85 -15.40
N LEU A 12 -7.87 19.15 -14.52
CA LEU A 12 -8.14 17.75 -14.12
C LEU A 12 -9.48 17.55 -13.40
N LYS A 13 -10.09 18.60 -12.84
CA LYS A 13 -11.42 18.47 -12.23
C LYS A 13 -12.51 18.28 -13.28
N VAL A 14 -12.36 18.93 -14.44
CA VAL A 14 -13.39 19.01 -15.48
C VAL A 14 -13.12 18.03 -16.63
N HIS A 15 -11.87 17.80 -16.99
CA HIS A 15 -11.51 17.04 -18.18
C HIS A 15 -11.11 15.61 -17.84
N ARG A 16 -11.46 14.71 -18.77
CA ARG A 16 -11.12 13.27 -18.70
C ARG A 16 -10.37 12.77 -19.92
N ASN A 17 -10.29 13.60 -20.96
CA ASN A 17 -9.69 13.29 -22.25
C ASN A 17 -9.14 14.59 -22.88
N PRO A 18 -8.16 14.49 -23.80
CA PRO A 18 -7.48 13.27 -24.23
C PRO A 18 -6.50 12.73 -23.17
N TRP A 19 -6.20 11.43 -23.19
CA TRP A 19 -5.43 10.78 -22.12
C TRP A 19 -4.00 11.32 -21.95
N ASN A 20 -3.36 11.72 -23.05
CA ASN A 20 -2.02 12.32 -22.99
C ASN A 20 -2.01 13.64 -22.20
N ASP A 21 -3.06 14.46 -22.35
CA ASP A 21 -3.19 15.70 -21.58
C ASP A 21 -3.48 15.42 -20.11
N VAL A 22 -4.30 14.40 -19.83
CA VAL A 22 -4.53 13.91 -18.47
C VAL A 22 -3.21 13.53 -17.81
N LEU A 23 -2.39 12.69 -18.45
CA LEU A 23 -1.09 12.27 -17.93
C LEU A 23 -0.16 13.46 -17.67
N ASN A 24 -0.09 14.40 -18.61
CA ASN A 24 0.74 15.60 -18.47
C ASN A 24 0.29 16.47 -17.29
N HIS A 25 -1.00 16.80 -17.20
CA HIS A 25 -1.54 17.57 -16.08
C HIS A 25 -1.42 16.82 -14.75
N TRP A 26 -1.55 15.49 -14.76
CA TRP A 26 -1.37 14.64 -13.59
C TRP A 26 0.05 14.73 -13.04
N ARG A 27 1.06 14.58 -13.90
CA ARG A 27 2.47 14.74 -13.54
C ARG A 27 2.79 16.15 -13.02
N ILE A 28 2.29 17.19 -13.68
CA ILE A 28 2.47 18.58 -13.22
C ILE A 28 1.92 18.79 -11.81
N THR A 29 0.82 18.11 -11.47
CA THR A 29 0.16 18.26 -10.17
C THR A 29 0.65 17.28 -9.11
N PHE A 30 1.56 16.35 -9.42
CA PHE A 30 2.05 15.31 -8.53
C PHE A 30 2.38 15.79 -7.11
N ASN A 31 3.32 16.74 -6.98
CA ASN A 31 3.75 17.25 -5.68
C ASN A 31 2.63 17.96 -4.92
N TYR A 32 1.71 18.61 -5.64
CA TYR A 32 0.54 19.27 -5.04
C TYR A 32 -0.46 18.24 -4.50
N ARG A 33 -0.82 17.24 -5.32
CA ARG A 33 -1.73 16.16 -4.93
C ARG A 33 -1.17 15.38 -3.75
N ARG A 34 0.11 14.99 -3.78
CA ARG A 34 0.79 14.31 -2.66
C ARG A 34 0.75 15.11 -1.36
N LYS A 35 0.97 16.44 -1.42
CA LYS A 35 0.87 17.31 -0.24
C LYS A 35 -0.57 17.43 0.26
N SER A 36 -1.55 17.53 -0.64
CA SER A 36 -2.98 17.54 -0.31
C SER A 36 -3.39 16.26 0.43
N ILE A 37 -3.04 15.10 -0.14
CA ILE A 37 -3.30 13.76 0.43
C ILE A 37 -2.70 13.65 1.83
N ARG A 38 -1.42 14.00 1.99
CA ARG A 38 -0.72 13.92 3.29
C ARG A 38 -1.36 14.82 4.35
N ASN A 39 -1.91 15.96 3.95
CA ASN A 39 -2.53 16.91 4.88
C ASN A 39 -3.98 16.52 5.22
N ASN A 40 -4.60 15.60 4.48
CA ASN A 40 -5.93 15.11 4.78
C ASN A 40 -5.89 14.06 5.90
N LYS A 41 -5.79 14.52 7.15
CA LYS A 41 -5.62 13.70 8.36
C LYS A 41 -6.83 12.83 8.76
N GLY A 42 -7.80 12.65 7.88
CA GLY A 42 -8.92 11.70 8.03
C GLY A 42 -9.44 11.16 6.69
N GLY A 43 -8.63 11.27 5.63
CA GLY A 43 -9.07 11.12 4.25
C GLY A 43 -9.58 9.73 3.91
N LYS A 44 -10.90 9.55 3.95
CA LYS A 44 -11.57 8.41 3.32
C LYS A 44 -11.17 8.39 1.85
N VAL A 45 -10.92 7.20 1.30
CA VAL A 45 -10.58 7.01 -0.13
C VAL A 45 -11.59 7.72 -1.03
N ASN A 46 -12.86 7.74 -0.66
CA ASN A 46 -13.91 8.42 -1.41
C ASN A 46 -13.63 9.92 -1.64
N PHE A 47 -13.02 10.63 -0.67
CA PHE A 47 -12.62 12.03 -0.86
C PHE A 47 -11.61 12.18 -2.01
N LEU A 48 -10.67 11.24 -2.15
CA LEU A 48 -9.70 11.25 -3.24
C LEU A 48 -10.40 11.08 -4.59
N LEU A 49 -11.37 10.16 -4.64
CA LEU A 49 -12.14 9.88 -5.85
C LEU A 49 -13.10 11.02 -6.20
N GLU A 50 -13.57 11.80 -5.23
CA GLU A 50 -14.37 13.01 -5.44
C GLU A 50 -13.51 14.20 -5.86
N GLU A 51 -12.35 14.39 -5.23
CA GLU A 51 -11.42 15.48 -5.56
C GLU A 51 -10.77 15.28 -6.94
N TRP A 52 -10.50 14.02 -7.31
CA TRP A 52 -9.95 13.63 -8.62
C TRP A 52 -10.80 12.53 -9.28
N PRO A 53 -11.96 12.87 -9.88
CA PRO A 53 -12.85 11.85 -10.43
C PRO A 53 -12.31 11.14 -11.68
N ILE A 54 -11.16 11.57 -12.22
CA ILE A 54 -10.41 10.82 -13.24
C ILE A 54 -10.01 9.43 -12.74
N LEU A 55 -9.79 9.28 -11.43
CA LEU A 55 -9.42 8.02 -10.80
C LEU A 55 -10.56 6.98 -10.84
N LYS A 56 -11.80 7.40 -11.09
CA LYS A 56 -12.95 6.50 -11.23
C LYS A 56 -13.03 5.82 -12.61
N GLN A 57 -12.18 6.22 -13.56
CA GLN A 57 -12.16 5.60 -14.90
C GLN A 57 -11.49 4.21 -14.86
N PRO A 58 -11.80 3.31 -15.81
CA PRO A 58 -11.18 1.99 -15.87
C PRO A 58 -9.65 2.01 -15.90
N ASN A 59 -9.06 3.03 -16.51
CA ASN A 59 -7.61 3.25 -16.60
C ASN A 59 -7.08 4.23 -15.54
N GLY A 60 -7.90 4.64 -14.57
CA GLY A 60 -7.52 5.58 -13.51
C GLY A 60 -6.36 5.08 -12.65
N PHE A 61 -6.21 3.76 -12.51
CA PHE A 61 -5.11 3.15 -11.76
C PHE A 61 -3.72 3.47 -12.36
N ILE A 62 -3.61 3.69 -13.68
CA ILE A 62 -2.35 4.04 -14.35
C ILE A 62 -1.80 5.38 -13.82
N LEU A 63 -2.69 6.29 -13.42
CA LEU A 63 -2.31 7.56 -12.82
C LEU A 63 -1.69 7.37 -11.43
N ILE A 64 -2.16 6.37 -10.69
CA ILE A 64 -1.61 5.98 -9.39
C ILE A 64 -0.24 5.33 -9.60
N GLU A 65 -0.12 4.41 -10.56
CA GLU A 65 1.17 3.79 -10.93
C GLU A 65 2.22 4.84 -11.32
N SER A 66 1.85 5.79 -12.18
CA SER A 66 2.76 6.89 -12.56
C SER A 66 3.19 7.74 -11.36
N ASP A 67 2.35 7.90 -10.34
CA ASP A 67 2.77 8.60 -9.12
C ASP A 67 3.80 7.79 -8.34
N PHE A 68 3.64 6.46 -8.25
CA PHE A 68 4.63 5.58 -7.60
C PHE A 68 5.98 5.60 -8.33
N ASP A 69 5.97 5.63 -9.66
CA ASP A 69 7.18 5.80 -10.47
C ASP A 69 7.87 7.13 -10.16
N ASP A 70 7.11 8.23 -10.15
CA ASP A 70 7.62 9.57 -9.83
C ASP A 70 8.13 9.69 -8.39
N MET A 71 7.60 8.88 -7.46
CA MET A 71 8.08 8.82 -6.08
C MET A 71 9.46 8.20 -5.95
N LYS A 72 9.91 7.39 -6.93
CA LYS A 72 11.21 6.70 -6.92
C LYS A 72 11.49 5.99 -5.59
N LEU A 73 10.50 5.28 -5.07
CA LEU A 73 10.56 4.68 -3.72
C LEU A 73 11.64 3.60 -3.59
N THR A 74 11.94 2.91 -4.68
CA THR A 74 12.94 1.84 -4.75
C THR A 74 13.40 1.67 -6.19
N GLU A 75 14.66 1.30 -6.38
CA GLU A 75 15.19 0.84 -7.67
C GLU A 75 15.04 -0.68 -7.83
N ASN A 76 14.75 -1.38 -6.72
CA ASN A 76 14.56 -2.82 -6.70
C ASN A 76 13.09 -3.15 -6.97
N VAL A 77 12.86 -3.89 -8.05
CA VAL A 77 11.58 -4.55 -8.30
C VAL A 77 11.48 -5.76 -7.38
N ILE A 78 10.41 -5.86 -6.61
CA ILE A 78 10.12 -7.05 -5.80
C ILE A 78 9.53 -8.10 -6.74
N THR A 79 10.36 -9.05 -7.17
CA THR A 79 9.88 -10.22 -7.90
C THR A 79 9.44 -11.32 -6.93
N LYS A 80 8.68 -12.29 -7.44
CA LYS A 80 8.26 -13.47 -6.68
C LYS A 80 9.46 -14.22 -6.08
N GLU A 81 10.54 -14.37 -6.85
CA GLU A 81 11.75 -15.08 -6.40
C GLU A 81 12.44 -14.35 -5.24
N ILE A 82 12.48 -13.01 -5.30
CA ILE A 82 13.04 -12.19 -4.22
C ILE A 82 12.17 -12.32 -2.95
N TRP A 83 10.85 -12.26 -3.12
CA TRP A 83 9.89 -12.41 -2.03
C TRP A 83 9.96 -13.79 -1.37
N ASP A 84 9.97 -14.87 -2.16
CA ASP A 84 10.06 -16.23 -1.65
C ASP A 84 11.39 -16.48 -0.93
N LYS A 85 12.50 -15.95 -1.47
CA LYS A 85 13.81 -16.01 -0.80
C LYS A 85 13.78 -15.25 0.53
N PHE A 86 13.17 -14.07 0.56
CA PHE A 86 13.02 -13.27 1.77
C PHE A 86 12.25 -14.03 2.85
N LEU A 87 11.09 -14.60 2.52
CA LEU A 87 10.28 -15.36 3.46
C LEU A 87 10.98 -16.62 3.95
N LYS A 88 11.61 -17.37 3.03
CA LYS A 88 12.42 -18.53 3.40
C LYS A 88 13.47 -18.16 4.43
N ASN A 89 14.19 -17.05 4.22
CA ASN A 89 15.19 -16.57 5.17
C ASN A 89 14.57 -16.19 6.52
N ILE A 90 13.42 -15.50 6.53
CA ILE A 90 12.70 -15.19 7.78
C ILE A 90 12.34 -16.47 8.54
N CYS A 91 11.78 -17.47 7.86
CA CYS A 91 11.38 -18.74 8.46
C CYS A 91 12.58 -19.52 9.02
N THR A 92 13.77 -19.38 8.44
CA THR A 92 14.98 -20.02 9.01
C THR A 92 15.48 -19.35 10.29
N ILE A 93 15.25 -18.05 10.46
CA ILE A 93 15.75 -17.26 11.58
C ILE A 93 14.75 -17.26 12.75
N GLN A 94 13.46 -17.18 12.45
CA GLN A 94 12.41 -17.02 13.45
C GLN A 94 11.89 -18.39 13.88
N ARG A 95 11.84 -18.62 15.20
CA ARG A 95 11.23 -19.84 15.74
C ARG A 95 9.73 -19.77 15.54
N TYR A 96 9.20 -20.69 14.73
CA TYR A 96 7.75 -20.90 14.61
C TYR A 96 7.15 -21.16 16.00
N ASN A 97 6.05 -20.49 16.31
CA ASN A 97 5.33 -20.66 17.57
C ASN A 97 3.95 -21.23 17.28
N ASP A 98 3.79 -22.52 17.57
CA ASP A 98 2.58 -23.31 17.39
C ASP A 98 1.41 -22.88 18.30
N ARG A 99 1.65 -22.00 19.28
CA ARG A 99 0.60 -21.44 20.14
C ARG A 99 -0.24 -20.36 19.46
N ASP A 100 0.20 -19.82 18.32
CA ASP A 100 -0.61 -18.88 17.53
C ASP A 100 -1.50 -19.66 16.56
N ALA A 101 -2.71 -19.98 16.99
CA ALA A 101 -3.70 -20.71 16.19
C ALA A 101 -3.99 -20.04 14.82
N ASN A 102 -3.89 -18.71 14.73
CA ASN A 102 -4.07 -18.00 13.47
C ASN A 102 -2.89 -18.26 12.52
N ALA A 103 -1.65 -18.29 13.02
CA ALA A 103 -0.48 -18.64 12.22
C ALA A 103 -0.50 -20.11 11.77
N VAL A 104 -0.99 -21.01 12.62
CA VAL A 104 -1.21 -22.42 12.26
C VAL A 104 -2.18 -22.52 11.07
N CYS A 105 -3.37 -21.94 11.17
CA CYS A 105 -4.36 -21.97 10.06
C CYS A 105 -3.81 -21.36 8.76
N LEU A 106 -3.07 -20.25 8.84
CA LEU A 106 -2.48 -19.62 7.66
C LEU A 106 -1.43 -20.52 6.99
N ASN A 107 -0.62 -21.25 7.77
CA ASN A 107 0.33 -22.23 7.23
C ASN A 107 -0.38 -23.44 6.61
N ASP A 108 -1.45 -23.95 7.25
CA ASP A 108 -2.25 -25.03 6.70
C ASP A 108 -2.84 -24.63 5.34
N TRP A 109 -3.35 -23.41 5.24
CA TRP A 109 -3.83 -22.88 3.96
C TRP A 109 -2.72 -22.75 2.93
N LEU A 110 -1.54 -22.27 3.31
CA LEU A 110 -0.39 -22.19 2.40
C LEU A 110 0.05 -23.55 1.84
N GLY A 111 -0.26 -24.64 2.54
CA GLY A 111 -0.03 -26.01 2.08
C GLY A 111 -1.03 -26.52 1.03
N LEU A 112 -2.06 -25.75 0.68
CA LEU A 112 -3.04 -26.13 -0.33
C LEU A 112 -2.45 -26.00 -1.75
N ASP A 113 -2.56 -27.06 -2.55
CA ASP A 113 -1.96 -27.13 -3.89
C ASP A 113 -2.60 -26.18 -4.92
N TYR A 114 -3.82 -25.71 -4.66
CA TYR A 114 -4.62 -24.91 -5.61
C TYR A 114 -4.58 -23.39 -5.36
N LEU A 115 -3.66 -22.91 -4.52
CA LEU A 115 -3.50 -21.48 -4.26
C LEU A 115 -2.90 -20.75 -5.47
N SER A 116 -3.56 -19.65 -5.87
CA SER A 116 -2.95 -18.67 -6.77
C SER A 116 -1.76 -17.98 -6.10
N ASP A 117 -0.86 -17.42 -6.90
CA ASP A 117 0.29 -16.67 -6.40
C ASP A 117 -0.13 -15.45 -5.57
N ASP A 118 -1.18 -14.74 -5.98
CA ASP A 118 -1.71 -13.59 -5.24
C ASP A 118 -2.26 -14.00 -3.88
N SER A 119 -3.03 -15.09 -3.84
CA SER A 119 -3.56 -15.62 -2.58
C SER A 119 -2.42 -16.06 -1.65
N ARG A 120 -1.39 -16.71 -2.20
CA ARG A 120 -0.19 -17.09 -1.44
C ARG A 120 0.53 -15.88 -0.86
N PHE A 121 0.73 -14.83 -1.67
CA PHE A 121 1.39 -13.59 -1.23
C PHE A 121 0.64 -12.92 -0.08
N VAL A 122 -0.69 -12.86 -0.17
CA VAL A 122 -1.56 -12.32 0.89
C VAL A 122 -1.41 -13.10 2.20
N LEU A 123 -1.50 -14.44 2.14
CA LEU A 123 -1.35 -15.30 3.32
C LEU A 123 0.03 -15.15 3.97
N GLN A 124 1.09 -15.13 3.17
CA GLN A 124 2.45 -14.91 3.64
C GLN A 124 2.63 -13.53 4.29
N THR A 125 1.99 -12.49 3.73
CA THR A 125 2.00 -11.13 4.31
C THR A 125 1.35 -11.12 5.69
N PHE A 126 0.23 -11.82 5.89
CA PHE A 126 -0.38 -11.97 7.22
C PHE A 126 0.54 -12.69 8.23
N LEU A 127 1.29 -13.69 7.76
CA LEU A 127 2.25 -14.42 8.60
C LEU A 127 3.48 -13.58 9.00
N LEU A 128 3.84 -12.53 8.25
CA LEU A 128 4.98 -11.69 8.61
C LEU A 128 4.89 -11.10 10.00
N SER A 129 3.69 -10.69 10.44
CA SER A 129 3.49 -10.16 11.80
C SER A 129 3.69 -11.22 12.89
N HIS A 130 3.55 -12.51 12.55
CA HIS A 130 3.88 -13.61 13.45
C HIS A 130 5.40 -13.83 13.53
N TYR A 131 6.08 -13.89 12.37
CA TYR A 131 7.52 -14.12 12.33
C TYR A 131 8.32 -12.92 12.85
N VAL A 132 7.87 -11.70 12.58
CA VAL A 132 8.52 -10.45 12.98
C VAL A 132 7.58 -9.67 13.90
N PRO A 133 7.37 -10.14 15.15
CA PRO A 133 6.46 -9.48 16.06
C PRO A 133 7.00 -8.10 16.46
N PRO A 134 6.12 -7.13 16.80
CA PRO A 134 6.55 -5.83 17.32
C PRO A 134 7.29 -6.01 18.66
N LYS A 135 8.61 -5.81 18.66
CA LYS A 135 9.47 -6.02 19.85
C LYS A 135 9.62 -4.79 20.77
N GLY A 136 9.06 -3.64 20.41
CA GLY A 136 9.31 -2.37 21.10
C GLY A 136 8.09 -1.50 21.33
N ARG A 137 8.29 -0.42 22.10
CA ARG A 137 7.32 0.69 22.18
C ARG A 137 7.71 1.77 21.18
N MET A 138 6.77 2.25 20.39
CA MET A 138 6.98 3.38 19.50
C MET A 138 6.52 4.67 20.18
N LEU A 139 7.29 5.75 20.01
CA LEU A 139 6.88 7.07 20.46
C LEU A 139 5.93 7.67 19.42
N VAL A 140 4.67 7.87 19.79
CA VAL A 140 3.68 8.56 18.97
C VAL A 140 3.27 9.82 19.70
N GLY A 141 3.77 10.97 19.24
CA GLY A 141 3.66 12.24 19.95
C GLY A 141 4.42 12.19 21.28
N LYS A 142 3.70 12.32 22.41
CA LYS A 142 4.27 12.24 23.77
C LYS A 142 4.05 10.88 24.46
N LYS A 143 3.44 9.91 23.79
CA LYS A 143 3.08 8.60 24.38
C LYS A 143 3.91 7.47 23.77
N HIS A 144 4.36 6.56 24.63
CA HIS A 144 4.94 5.29 24.20
C HIS A 144 3.84 4.24 24.04
N LEU A 145 3.62 3.78 22.81
CA LEU A 145 2.62 2.75 22.50
C LEU A 145 3.31 1.42 22.20
N LYS A 146 2.77 0.32 22.74
CA LYS A 146 3.15 -1.03 22.37
C LYS A 146 2.04 -1.60 21.50
N PHE A 147 2.36 -1.95 20.26
CA PHE A 147 1.40 -2.61 19.36
C PHE A 147 1.41 -4.12 19.59
N SER A 148 0.23 -4.71 19.52
CA SER A 148 0.02 -6.16 19.49
C SER A 148 0.26 -6.72 18.09
N ILE A 149 0.50 -8.04 18.01
CA ILE A 149 0.60 -8.75 16.72
C ILE A 149 -0.69 -8.57 15.91
N MET A 150 -1.86 -8.57 16.57
CA MET A 150 -3.15 -8.38 15.92
C MET A 150 -3.26 -6.99 15.27
N GLU A 151 -2.85 -5.93 15.98
CA GLU A 151 -2.83 -4.57 15.42
C GLU A 151 -1.87 -4.49 14.23
N CYS A 152 -0.70 -5.14 14.30
CA CYS A 152 0.21 -5.21 13.15
C CYS A 152 -0.43 -5.94 11.95
N LYS A 153 -1.06 -7.11 12.17
CA LYS A 153 -1.78 -7.85 11.11
C LYS A 153 -2.84 -6.99 10.43
N ASN A 154 -3.69 -6.32 11.22
CA ASN A 154 -4.76 -5.45 10.71
C ASN A 154 -4.24 -4.19 10.01
N SER A 155 -3.00 -3.78 10.29
CA SER A 155 -2.38 -2.62 9.64
C SER A 155 -1.76 -2.93 8.28
N MET A 156 -1.40 -4.20 8.01
CA MET A 156 -0.72 -4.59 6.77
C MET A 156 -1.67 -4.69 5.58
N ILE A 157 -2.88 -5.23 5.80
CA ILE A 157 -3.89 -5.41 4.75
C ILE A 157 -5.19 -4.77 5.23
N ILE A 158 -5.66 -3.80 4.47
CA ILE A 158 -6.88 -3.05 4.77
C ILE A 158 -7.96 -3.51 3.80
N HIS A 159 -9.03 -4.11 4.33
CA HIS A 159 -10.21 -4.41 3.54
C HIS A 159 -10.98 -3.10 3.30
N VAL A 160 -11.18 -2.74 2.03
CA VAL A 160 -11.98 -1.58 1.62
C VAL A 160 -13.36 -2.08 1.18
N THR A 161 -14.37 -1.88 2.02
CA THR A 161 -15.80 -2.03 1.68
C THR A 161 -16.39 -0.71 1.19
#